data_AF-A0A8J7P7L6-F1
#
_entry.id   AF-A0A8J7P7L6-F1
#
_cell.length_a   1.000
_cell.length_b   1.000
_cell.length_c   1.000
_cell.angle_alpha   90.00
_cell.angle_beta   90.00
_cell.angle_gamma   90.00
#
_symmetry.space_group_name_H-M   'P 1'
#
loop_
_entity.id
_entity.type
_entity.pdbx_description
1 polymer ?
#
loop_
_entity_poly.entity_id
_entity_poly.type
_entity_poly.pdbx_seq_one_letter_code
_entity_poly.pdbx_strand_id
1 'polypeptide(L)'
;MLELLGYLLKQGVATSRDNFPDLPEHVRGLPIVTDKDCAEACNLCADLCPTQAIDLSEANSPKLDLGKCIACGLCTDACPSGTLVNDRRTRTARASREALISTRENPAKTAATKETKPSKPGLFQRSLAVRVVSTGCSACDMEIGASLNPIFDMERFGVTVVASPRYADALVVTGPVPLGMRAALLSCYEAMSSPKLVVALGTCAISGGLHGGGYSQAEGVDKILPVDIYIPGCPPHPWSIIDGMLAAKSLKT
;
A
#
# COMPACT_ATOMS: atom_id res chain seq x y z
N MET A 1 -8.35 -33.63 21.71
CA MET A 1 -9.15 -32.54 22.32
C MET A 1 -8.44 -31.89 23.50
N LEU A 2 -7.94 -32.67 24.49
CA LEU A 2 -7.15 -32.14 25.62
C LEU A 2 -5.84 -31.45 25.20
N GLU A 3 -5.14 -31.96 24.18
CA GLU A 3 -3.93 -31.32 23.65
C GLU A 3 -4.21 -29.96 23.01
N LEU A 4 -5.33 -29.82 22.28
CA LEU A 4 -5.76 -28.55 21.69
C LEU A 4 -6.12 -27.54 22.79
N LEU A 5 -6.81 -27.99 23.84
CA LEU A 5 -7.13 -27.14 25.00
C LEU A 5 -5.86 -26.70 25.73
N GLY A 6 -4.90 -27.62 25.92
CA GLY A 6 -3.59 -27.33 26.49
C GLY A 6 -2.76 -26.37 25.63
N TYR A 7 -2.83 -26.49 24.30
CA TYR A 7 -2.22 -25.55 23.37
C TYR A 7 -2.83 -24.15 23.48
N LEU A 8 -4.16 -24.04 23.47
CA LEU A 8 -4.89 -22.77 23.59
C LEU A 8 -4.60 -22.08 24.93
N LEU A 9 -4.56 -22.83 26.02
CA LEU A 9 -4.22 -22.30 27.35
C LEU A 9 -2.76 -21.83 27.45
N LYS A 10 -1.82 -22.50 26.75
CA LYS A 10 -0.40 -22.12 26.73
C LYS A 10 -0.12 -20.92 25.83
N GLN A 11 -0.74 -20.85 24.65
CA GLN A 11 -0.48 -19.80 23.67
C GLN A 11 -1.29 -18.52 23.94
N GLY A 12 -2.47 -18.64 24.57
CA GLY A 12 -3.33 -17.50 24.85
C GLY A 12 -3.86 -16.84 23.56
N VAL A 13 -3.94 -15.50 23.56
CA VAL A 13 -4.39 -14.71 22.41
C VAL A 13 -3.18 -14.40 21.51
N ALA A 14 -3.11 -15.06 20.35
CA ALA A 14 -2.05 -14.84 19.36
C ALA A 14 -2.22 -13.53 18.56
N THR A 15 -3.44 -12.99 18.51
CA THR A 15 -3.76 -11.79 17.75
C THR A 15 -3.19 -10.55 18.39
N SER A 16 -2.57 -9.70 17.57
CA SER A 16 -2.12 -8.38 18.02
C SER A 16 -3.30 -7.56 18.52
N ARG A 17 -3.16 -7.06 19.74
CA ARG A 17 -4.13 -6.16 20.38
C ARG A 17 -3.91 -4.72 19.94
N ASP A 18 -2.66 -4.35 19.68
CA ASP A 18 -2.32 -3.04 19.15
C ASP A 18 -2.53 -3.06 17.64
N ASN A 19 -3.43 -2.20 17.17
CA ASN A 19 -3.82 -2.12 15.77
C ASN A 19 -3.08 -0.95 15.13
N PHE A 20 -2.37 -1.24 14.03
CA PHE A 20 -1.56 -0.25 13.31
C PHE A 20 -0.44 0.39 14.18
N PRO A 21 0.37 -0.42 14.90
CA PRO A 21 1.53 0.10 15.61
C PRO A 21 2.53 0.71 14.63
N ASP A 22 3.27 1.72 15.08
CA ASP A 22 4.44 2.16 14.34
C ASP A 22 5.48 1.01 14.27
N LEU A 23 6.15 0.91 13.13
CA LEU A 23 7.24 -0.03 12.91
C LEU A 23 8.33 0.17 13.99
N PRO A 24 9.09 -0.86 14.39
CA PRO A 24 10.21 -0.70 15.31
C PRO A 24 11.28 0.27 14.80
N GLU A 25 12.06 0.87 15.69
CA GLU A 25 13.02 1.94 15.35
C GLU A 25 14.08 1.52 14.32
N HIS A 26 14.48 0.25 14.34
CA HIS A 26 15.48 -0.30 13.43
C HIS A 26 14.88 -0.76 12.07
N VAL A 27 13.56 -0.64 11.89
CA VAL A 27 12.88 -1.06 10.66
C VAL A 27 12.61 0.16 9.76
N ARG A 28 12.90 0.00 8.48
CA ARG A 28 12.62 1.01 7.45
C ARG A 28 11.13 0.99 7.10
N GLY A 29 10.49 2.14 7.26
CA GLY A 29 9.19 2.44 6.67
C GLY A 29 9.35 3.28 5.41
N LEU A 30 8.29 4.02 5.06
CA LEU A 30 8.33 4.88 3.88
C LEU A 30 9.03 6.21 4.24
N PRO A 31 9.85 6.78 3.34
CA PRO A 31 10.38 8.11 3.59
C PRO A 31 9.27 9.16 3.53
N ILE A 32 9.39 10.22 4.33
CA ILE A 32 8.53 11.41 4.24
C ILE A 32 9.37 12.68 4.16
N VAL A 33 8.81 13.70 3.52
CA VAL A 33 9.38 15.04 3.46
C VAL A 33 8.92 15.82 4.68
N THR A 34 9.87 16.37 5.43
CA THR A 34 9.61 17.20 6.61
C THR A 34 9.47 18.68 6.25
N ASP A 35 9.31 19.53 7.26
CA ASP A 35 9.32 20.98 7.16
C ASP A 35 10.73 21.58 7.01
N LYS A 36 11.79 20.78 7.18
CA LYS A 36 13.19 21.25 7.10
C LYS A 36 13.65 21.45 5.66
N ASP A 37 14.33 22.56 5.39
CA ASP A 37 14.98 22.81 4.10
C ASP A 37 16.16 21.86 3.83
N CYS A 38 16.40 21.58 2.55
CA CYS A 38 17.64 20.95 2.12
C CYS A 38 18.85 21.80 2.52
N ALA A 39 20.00 21.15 2.75
CA ALA A 39 21.27 21.85 2.75
C ALA A 39 21.51 22.56 1.40
N GLU A 40 22.29 23.64 1.40
CA GLU A 40 22.54 24.45 0.20
C GLU A 40 23.00 23.59 -1.00
N ALA A 41 22.30 23.75 -2.13
CA ALA A 41 22.56 23.03 -3.39
C ALA A 41 22.62 21.49 -3.27
N CYS A 42 21.87 20.89 -2.34
CA CYS A 42 21.87 19.43 -2.13
C CYS A 42 21.00 18.67 -3.13
N ASN A 43 21.58 17.65 -3.78
CA ASN A 43 20.90 16.70 -4.67
C ASN A 43 21.08 15.22 -4.29
N LEU A 44 21.74 14.94 -3.16
CA LEU A 44 22.17 13.59 -2.75
C LEU A 44 21.06 12.54 -2.77
N CYS A 45 19.86 12.90 -2.31
CA CYS A 45 18.74 11.95 -2.22
C CYS A 45 18.22 11.52 -3.59
N ALA A 46 18.22 12.42 -4.59
CA ALA A 46 17.80 12.10 -5.94
C ALA A 46 18.85 11.23 -6.65
N ASP A 47 20.13 11.55 -6.51
CA ASP A 47 21.25 10.80 -7.11
C ASP A 47 21.30 9.35 -6.59
N LEU A 48 21.02 9.14 -5.30
CA LEU A 48 21.01 7.81 -4.68
C LEU A 48 19.72 7.02 -4.95
N CYS A 49 18.67 7.62 -5.52
CA CYS A 49 17.38 6.97 -5.64
C CYS A 49 17.35 5.97 -6.81
N PRO A 50 17.30 4.64 -6.56
CA PRO A 50 17.37 3.65 -7.64
C PRO A 50 16.15 3.65 -8.55
N THR A 51 15.01 4.18 -8.08
CA THR A 51 13.75 4.23 -8.83
C THR A 51 13.37 5.63 -9.30
N GLN A 52 14.25 6.62 -9.14
CA GLN A 52 14.00 8.02 -9.51
C GLN A 52 12.65 8.52 -8.94
N ALA A 53 12.37 8.14 -7.70
CA ALA A 53 11.15 8.53 -6.99
C ALA A 53 11.22 9.95 -6.40
N ILE A 54 12.37 10.62 -6.49
CA ILE A 54 12.59 11.94 -5.89
C ILE A 54 12.84 12.95 -7.01
N ASP A 55 12.03 14.00 -7.01
CA ASP A 55 12.13 15.16 -7.91
C ASP A 55 12.57 16.38 -7.09
N LEU A 56 13.58 17.10 -7.59
CA LEU A 56 14.19 18.28 -6.97
C LEU A 56 14.05 19.53 -7.86
N SER A 57 13.04 19.56 -8.72
CA SER A 57 12.76 20.74 -9.56
C SER A 57 12.42 22.01 -8.77
N GLU A 58 11.88 21.87 -7.55
CA GLU A 58 11.68 22.99 -6.62
C GLU A 58 12.92 23.20 -5.73
N ALA A 59 13.41 24.44 -5.68
CA ALA A 59 14.58 24.78 -4.87
C ALA A 59 14.30 24.50 -3.38
N ASN A 60 15.25 23.83 -2.71
CA ASN A 60 15.30 23.58 -1.26
C ASN A 60 14.29 22.57 -0.67
N SER A 61 13.47 21.87 -1.47
CA SER A 61 12.62 20.79 -0.95
C SER A 61 12.38 19.67 -1.97
N PRO A 62 12.56 18.39 -1.61
CA PRO A 62 12.24 17.27 -2.50
C PRO A 62 10.73 17.03 -2.59
N LYS A 63 10.30 16.62 -3.79
CA LYS A 63 9.01 16.00 -4.05
C LYS A 63 9.23 14.49 -4.17
N LEU A 64 8.68 13.73 -3.23
CA LEU A 64 8.88 12.28 -3.14
C LEU A 64 7.62 11.53 -3.59
N ASP A 65 7.77 10.67 -4.58
CA ASP A 65 6.72 9.82 -5.12
C ASP A 65 6.70 8.44 -4.44
N LEU A 66 5.81 8.26 -3.46
CA LEU A 66 5.64 6.99 -2.75
C LEU A 66 5.11 5.86 -3.66
N GLY A 67 4.53 6.20 -4.80
CA GLY A 67 4.09 5.23 -5.81
C GLY A 67 5.26 4.58 -6.56
N LYS A 68 6.45 5.21 -6.56
CA LYS A 68 7.70 4.69 -7.14
C LYS A 68 8.74 4.28 -6.10
N CYS A 69 8.57 4.71 -4.85
CA CYS A 69 9.51 4.41 -3.78
C CYS A 69 9.49 2.92 -3.42
N ILE A 70 10.68 2.31 -3.30
CA ILE A 70 10.85 0.91 -2.85
C ILE A 70 11.27 0.81 -1.37
N ALA A 71 11.16 1.91 -0.60
CA ALA A 71 11.51 1.96 0.82
C ALA A 71 12.95 1.51 1.16
N CYS A 72 13.91 1.71 0.25
CA CYS A 72 15.29 1.27 0.47
C CYS A 72 16.05 2.05 1.55
N GLY A 73 15.58 3.23 1.98
CA GLY A 73 16.20 4.04 3.04
C GLY A 73 17.47 4.81 2.65
N LEU A 74 18.01 4.63 1.45
CA LEU A 74 19.25 5.31 1.03
C LEU A 74 19.14 6.84 1.11
N CYS A 75 17.99 7.40 0.77
CA CYS A 75 17.76 8.83 0.82
C CYS A 75 17.64 9.38 2.25
N THR A 76 17.09 8.60 3.20
CA THR A 76 16.96 9.02 4.60
C THR A 76 18.29 8.91 5.32
N ASP A 77 19.06 7.86 5.04
CA ASP A 77 20.35 7.60 5.68
C ASP A 77 21.40 8.63 5.23
N ALA A 78 21.32 9.10 3.98
CA ALA A 78 22.25 10.07 3.41
C ALA A 78 21.83 11.54 3.63
N CYS A 79 20.62 11.84 4.14
CA CYS A 79 20.11 13.20 4.23
C CYS A 79 20.80 13.98 5.37
N PRO A 80 21.63 15.00 5.08
CA PRO A 80 22.35 15.73 6.14
C PRO A 80 21.46 16.71 6.91
N SER A 81 20.39 17.21 6.29
CA SER A 81 19.49 18.22 6.86
C SER A 81 18.31 17.64 7.64
N GLY A 82 18.04 16.33 7.52
CA GLY A 82 16.82 15.71 8.05
C GLY A 82 15.54 16.18 7.32
N THR A 83 15.66 16.62 6.07
CA THR A 83 14.52 16.93 5.18
C THR A 83 13.75 15.67 4.80
N LEU A 84 14.46 14.54 4.66
CA LEU A 84 13.86 13.22 4.47
C LEU A 84 14.10 12.39 5.73
N VAL A 85 13.03 11.86 6.30
CA VAL A 85 13.07 11.01 7.48
C VAL A 85 12.30 9.71 7.24
N ASN A 86 12.69 8.68 7.98
CA ASN A 86 11.99 7.39 7.98
C ASN A 86 10.65 7.52 8.71
N ASP A 87 9.53 7.40 8.00
CA ASP A 87 8.20 7.33 8.61
C ASP A 87 7.85 5.90 8.97
N ARG A 88 7.71 5.66 10.27
CA ARG A 88 7.44 4.35 10.84
C ARG A 88 5.96 4.01 10.88
N ARG A 89 5.07 4.93 10.52
CA ARG A 89 3.63 4.70 10.56
C ARG A 89 3.22 3.61 9.57
N THR A 90 2.43 2.64 10.02
CA THR A 90 1.92 1.59 9.12
C THR A 90 0.69 2.02 8.32
N ARG A 91 0.10 3.18 8.62
CA ARG A 91 -1.02 3.72 7.86
C ARG A 91 -0.51 4.42 6.60
N THR A 92 -0.45 3.69 5.49
CA THR A 92 0.19 4.19 4.27
C THR A 92 -0.78 4.32 3.09
N ALA A 93 -2.02 3.87 3.23
CA ALA A 93 -2.97 3.89 2.12
C ALA A 93 -3.33 5.31 1.67
N ARG A 94 -3.62 5.48 0.38
CA ARG A 94 -4.02 6.73 -0.27
C ARG A 94 -5.21 6.51 -1.20
N ALA A 95 -6.09 7.50 -1.30
CA ALA A 95 -7.26 7.44 -2.19
C ALA A 95 -7.00 7.95 -3.61
N SER A 96 -5.81 8.49 -3.90
CA SER A 96 -5.46 8.98 -5.23
C SER A 96 -3.95 8.92 -5.48
N ARG A 97 -3.57 9.00 -6.75
CA ARG A 97 -2.17 8.97 -7.19
C ARG A 97 -1.37 10.18 -6.71
N GLU A 98 -2.03 11.34 -6.64
CA GLU A 98 -1.46 12.61 -6.18
C GLU A 98 -1.21 12.57 -4.68
N ALA A 99 -2.07 11.88 -3.92
CA ALA A 99 -1.92 11.73 -2.47
C ALA A 99 -0.71 10.85 -2.07
N LEU A 100 -0.11 10.12 -3.03
CA LEU A 100 1.15 9.41 -2.86
C LEU A 100 2.37 10.32 -3.00
N ILE A 101 2.19 11.56 -3.46
CA ILE A 101 3.28 12.52 -3.55
C ILE A 101 3.44 13.21 -2.19
N SER A 102 4.57 12.94 -1.54
CA SER A 102 4.98 13.63 -0.31
C SER A 102 5.75 14.89 -0.67
N THR A 103 5.31 16.02 -0.14
CA THR A 103 5.97 17.32 -0.23
C THR A 103 6.00 17.97 1.15
N ARG A 104 6.64 19.14 1.29
CA ARG A 104 6.63 19.92 2.53
C ARG A 104 5.21 20.30 2.99
N GLU A 105 4.37 20.73 2.05
CA GLU A 105 2.99 21.16 2.33
C GLU A 105 2.05 19.97 2.58
N ASN A 106 2.45 18.79 2.11
CA ASN A 106 1.72 17.55 2.26
C ASN A 106 2.68 16.44 2.71
N PRO A 107 3.14 16.47 3.97
CA PRO A 107 3.99 15.43 4.52
C PRO A 107 3.13 14.18 4.69
N ALA A 108 3.03 13.40 3.61
CA ALA A 108 2.36 12.11 3.53
C ALA A 108 1.00 12.06 4.28
N LYS A 109 0.00 12.88 3.89
CA LYS A 109 -1.38 12.77 4.42
C LYS A 109 -1.93 11.37 4.17
N THR A 110 -2.18 10.62 5.24
CA THR A 110 -2.77 9.28 5.15
C THR A 110 -4.25 9.33 4.79
N ALA A 111 -4.77 8.35 4.04
CA ALA A 111 -6.20 8.29 3.71
C ALA A 111 -7.09 8.29 4.98
N ALA A 112 -6.55 7.83 6.12
CA ALA A 112 -7.23 7.77 7.40
C ALA A 112 -7.27 9.11 8.18
N THR A 113 -6.65 10.20 7.69
CA THR A 113 -6.51 11.45 8.49
C THR A 113 -7.76 12.33 8.56
N LYS A 114 -8.94 11.85 8.17
CA LYS A 114 -10.21 12.46 8.59
C LYS A 114 -11.08 11.40 9.26
N GLU A 115 -11.01 11.38 10.59
CA GLU A 115 -12.04 10.81 11.48
C GLU A 115 -13.38 11.57 11.38
N THR A 116 -13.82 11.95 10.18
CA THR A 116 -15.21 12.34 9.98
C THR A 116 -15.97 11.05 9.77
N LYS A 117 -16.54 10.48 10.84
CA LYS A 117 -17.53 9.40 10.74
C LYS A 117 -18.50 9.76 9.60
N PRO A 118 -18.54 8.99 8.50
CA PRO A 118 -19.41 9.33 7.40
C PRO A 118 -20.85 9.33 7.90
N SER A 119 -21.62 10.36 7.55
CA SER A 119 -23.01 10.54 7.99
C SER A 119 -23.96 9.42 7.56
N LYS A 120 -23.55 8.63 6.56
CA LYS A 120 -24.19 7.38 6.15
C LYS A 120 -23.14 6.31 5.93
N PRO A 121 -23.42 5.05 6.31
CA PRO A 121 -22.50 3.96 6.06
C PRO A 121 -22.31 3.71 4.56
N GLY A 122 -21.06 3.56 4.11
CA GLY A 122 -20.76 3.13 2.75
C GLY A 122 -21.21 1.68 2.52
N LEU A 123 -21.44 1.30 1.27
CA LEU A 123 -22.01 -0.01 0.92
C LEU A 123 -21.18 -1.18 1.50
N PHE A 124 -19.85 -1.07 1.43
CA PHE A 124 -18.90 -2.11 1.89
C PHE A 124 -18.40 -1.90 3.34
N GLN A 125 -19.06 -1.05 4.13
CA GLN A 125 -18.56 -0.71 5.46
C GLN A 125 -18.47 -1.92 6.41
N ARG A 126 -19.39 -2.89 6.27
CA ARG A 126 -19.44 -4.05 7.16
C ARG A 126 -18.57 -5.20 6.66
N SER A 127 -18.73 -5.57 5.39
CA SER A 127 -18.05 -6.69 4.76
C SER A 127 -17.48 -6.27 3.42
N LEU A 128 -16.29 -6.77 3.10
CA LEU A 128 -15.62 -6.59 1.81
C LEU A 128 -15.02 -7.92 1.37
N ALA A 129 -15.58 -8.53 0.34
CA ALA A 129 -15.00 -9.69 -0.31
C ALA A 129 -13.97 -9.21 -1.35
N VAL A 130 -12.72 -9.65 -1.25
CA VAL A 130 -11.63 -9.22 -2.13
C VAL A 130 -11.14 -10.36 -3.00
N ARG A 131 -10.93 -10.09 -4.29
CA ARG A 131 -10.24 -11.01 -5.20
C ARG A 131 -8.83 -10.49 -5.45
N VAL A 132 -7.82 -11.29 -5.08
CA VAL A 132 -6.43 -10.99 -5.40
C VAL A 132 -6.09 -11.51 -6.79
N VAL A 133 -5.54 -10.64 -7.63
CA VAL A 133 -4.97 -11.02 -8.93
C VAL A 133 -3.48 -10.71 -8.92
N SER A 134 -2.68 -11.78 -8.87
CA SER A 134 -1.23 -11.69 -8.99
C SER A 134 -0.84 -11.50 -10.45
N THR A 135 -0.18 -10.39 -10.73
CA THR A 135 0.33 -10.06 -12.08
C THR A 135 1.86 -10.16 -12.18
N GLY A 136 2.52 -10.72 -11.17
CA GLY A 136 3.97 -10.99 -11.13
C GLY A 136 4.64 -10.51 -9.84
N CYS A 137 5.95 -10.82 -9.67
CA CYS A 137 6.82 -10.51 -8.51
C CYS A 137 6.44 -11.20 -7.18
N SER A 138 5.15 -11.42 -6.89
CA SER A 138 4.60 -12.22 -5.79
C SER A 138 4.95 -11.85 -4.34
N ALA A 139 5.83 -10.88 -4.11
CA ALA A 139 6.17 -10.45 -2.74
C ALA A 139 4.95 -9.89 -1.98
N CYS A 140 4.10 -9.10 -2.65
CA CYS A 140 2.88 -8.58 -2.03
C CYS A 140 1.84 -9.69 -1.77
N ASP A 141 1.85 -10.77 -2.54
CA ASP A 141 0.94 -11.91 -2.31
C ASP A 141 1.28 -12.63 -0.99
N MET A 142 2.58 -12.73 -0.67
CA MET A 142 3.04 -13.27 0.62
C MET A 142 2.60 -12.39 1.79
N GLU A 143 2.64 -11.06 1.66
CA GLU A 143 2.18 -10.14 2.71
C GLU A 143 0.65 -10.15 2.88
N ILE A 144 -0.12 -10.39 1.81
CA ILE A 144 -1.56 -10.68 1.95
C ILE A 144 -1.76 -11.98 2.74
N GLY A 145 -0.99 -13.03 2.43
CA GLY A 145 -1.00 -14.27 3.18
C GLY A 145 -0.66 -14.07 4.66
N ALA A 146 0.33 -13.23 4.96
CA ALA A 146 0.67 -12.84 6.31
C ALA A 146 -0.47 -12.07 6.98
N SER A 147 -1.15 -11.17 6.27
CA SER A 147 -2.30 -10.41 6.78
C SER A 147 -3.49 -11.30 7.22
N LEU A 148 -3.60 -12.52 6.67
CA LEU A 148 -4.62 -13.50 7.02
C LEU A 148 -4.23 -14.40 8.20
N ASN A 149 -2.99 -14.32 8.70
CA ASN A 149 -2.56 -15.13 9.82
C ASN A 149 -3.22 -14.67 11.15
N PRO A 150 -3.14 -15.48 12.23
CA PRO A 150 -3.75 -15.12 13.51
C PRO A 150 -3.20 -13.85 14.18
N ILE A 151 -2.01 -13.37 13.79
CA ILE A 151 -1.36 -12.19 14.37
C ILE A 151 -2.08 -10.92 13.90
N PHE A 152 -2.31 -10.80 12.59
CA PHE A 152 -2.93 -9.62 11.99
C PHE A 152 -4.45 -9.76 11.86
N ASP A 153 -4.90 -10.98 11.53
CA ASP A 153 -6.30 -11.38 11.38
C ASP A 153 -7.12 -10.32 10.63
N MET A 154 -6.89 -10.21 9.33
CA MET A 154 -7.63 -9.29 8.47
C MET A 154 -9.14 -9.59 8.43
N GLU A 155 -9.55 -10.85 8.65
CA GLU A 155 -10.96 -11.26 8.61
C GLU A 155 -11.78 -10.67 9.77
N ARG A 156 -11.20 -10.44 10.96
CA ARG A 156 -11.91 -9.74 12.06
C ARG A 156 -12.37 -8.34 11.69
N PHE A 157 -11.76 -7.73 10.68
CA PHE A 157 -12.16 -6.44 10.14
C PHE A 157 -13.20 -6.55 9.03
N GLY A 158 -13.76 -7.74 8.78
CA GLY A 158 -14.76 -7.99 7.74
C GLY A 158 -14.20 -7.90 6.32
N VAL A 159 -12.94 -8.32 6.13
CA VAL A 159 -12.30 -8.39 4.81
C VAL A 159 -11.91 -9.84 4.56
N THR A 160 -12.45 -10.44 3.51
CA THR A 160 -12.28 -11.87 3.21
C THR A 160 -11.79 -12.06 1.79
N VAL A 161 -10.80 -12.94 1.60
CA VAL A 161 -10.27 -13.24 0.26
C VAL A 161 -11.13 -14.33 -0.40
N VAL A 162 -11.69 -14.03 -1.58
CA VAL A 162 -12.49 -14.97 -2.35
C VAL A 162 -11.75 -15.48 -3.58
N ALA A 163 -12.05 -16.73 -3.97
CA ALA A 163 -11.42 -17.37 -5.12
C ALA A 163 -11.99 -16.88 -6.46
N SER A 164 -13.29 -16.62 -6.52
CA SER A 164 -13.98 -16.22 -7.75
C SER A 164 -14.23 -14.71 -7.77
N PRO A 165 -13.92 -14.01 -8.89
CA PRO A 165 -14.27 -12.59 -9.04
C PRO A 165 -15.77 -12.33 -8.96
N ARG A 166 -16.62 -13.32 -9.26
CA ARG A 166 -18.08 -13.17 -9.19
C ARG A 166 -18.62 -12.95 -7.77
N TYR A 167 -17.83 -13.27 -6.75
CA TYR A 167 -18.17 -13.04 -5.35
C TYR A 167 -17.38 -11.87 -4.74
N ALA A 168 -16.62 -11.14 -5.55
CA ALA A 168 -15.73 -10.10 -5.06
C ALA A 168 -16.35 -8.70 -5.21
N ASP A 169 -16.24 -7.92 -4.15
CA ASP A 169 -16.59 -6.51 -4.06
C ASP A 169 -15.40 -5.62 -4.47
N ALA A 170 -14.16 -6.10 -4.26
CA ALA A 170 -12.95 -5.38 -4.67
C ALA A 170 -11.93 -6.29 -5.35
N LEU A 171 -11.23 -5.73 -6.34
CA LEU A 171 -10.12 -6.35 -7.04
C LEU A 171 -8.81 -5.81 -6.45
N VAL A 172 -8.02 -6.67 -5.83
CA VAL A 172 -6.70 -6.33 -5.30
C VAL A 172 -5.66 -6.77 -6.31
N VAL A 173 -5.00 -5.80 -6.94
CA VAL A 173 -4.00 -6.05 -7.97
C VAL A 173 -2.61 -5.96 -7.36
N THR A 174 -1.85 -7.04 -7.48
CA THR A 174 -0.45 -7.13 -7.06
C THR A 174 0.45 -7.32 -8.27
N GLY A 175 1.70 -6.89 -8.19
CA GLY A 175 2.68 -7.03 -9.27
C GLY A 175 2.56 -5.96 -10.36
N PRO A 176 3.45 -5.99 -11.38
CA PRO A 176 3.66 -4.85 -12.28
C PRO A 176 2.75 -4.81 -13.52
N VAL A 177 1.83 -5.76 -13.67
CA VAL A 177 0.87 -5.86 -14.78
C VAL A 177 1.54 -5.87 -16.17
N PRO A 178 2.39 -6.87 -16.48
CA PRO A 178 3.01 -6.99 -17.80
C PRO A 178 1.96 -7.19 -18.89
N LEU A 179 2.33 -6.88 -20.14
CA LEU A 179 1.43 -6.94 -21.30
C LEU A 179 0.65 -8.26 -21.39
N GLY A 180 1.31 -9.39 -21.16
CA GLY A 180 0.69 -10.72 -21.20
C GLY A 180 -0.39 -10.96 -20.13
N MET A 181 -0.37 -10.24 -19.01
CA MET A 181 -1.37 -10.36 -17.94
C MET A 181 -2.56 -9.41 -18.10
N ARG A 182 -2.48 -8.40 -18.98
CA ARG A 182 -3.52 -7.37 -19.10
C ARG A 182 -4.89 -7.95 -19.47
N ALA A 183 -4.93 -8.87 -20.44
CA ALA A 183 -6.19 -9.50 -20.87
C ALA A 183 -6.84 -10.32 -19.74
N ALA A 184 -6.04 -11.08 -18.99
CA ALA A 184 -6.53 -11.86 -17.86
C ALA A 184 -7.04 -10.96 -16.73
N LEU A 185 -6.33 -9.85 -16.44
CA LEU A 185 -6.75 -8.88 -15.44
C LEU A 185 -8.07 -8.20 -15.81
N LEU A 186 -8.21 -7.74 -17.06
CA LEU A 186 -9.43 -7.13 -17.58
C LEU A 186 -10.62 -8.11 -17.53
N SER A 187 -10.42 -9.34 -17.98
CA SER A 187 -11.46 -10.37 -17.92
C SER A 187 -11.92 -10.66 -16.47
N CYS A 188 -10.99 -10.67 -15.52
CA CYS A 188 -11.30 -10.82 -14.11
C CYS A 188 -12.13 -9.64 -13.57
N TYR A 189 -11.73 -8.41 -13.91
CA TYR A 189 -12.46 -7.20 -13.54
C TYR A 189 -13.87 -7.15 -14.15
N GLU A 190 -14.03 -7.51 -15.42
CA GLU A 190 -15.32 -7.56 -16.11
C GLU A 190 -16.27 -8.61 -15.54
N ALA A 191 -15.73 -9.72 -15.03
CA ALA A 191 -16.52 -10.78 -14.40
C ALA A 191 -17.09 -10.41 -13.01
N MET A 192 -16.62 -9.32 -12.40
CA MET A 192 -17.14 -8.81 -11.12
C MET A 192 -18.42 -8.00 -11.31
N SER A 193 -19.38 -8.20 -10.40
CA SER A 193 -20.62 -7.41 -10.33
C SER A 193 -20.36 -5.98 -9.87
N SER A 194 -21.16 -5.03 -10.37
CA SER A 194 -21.19 -3.67 -9.83
C SER A 194 -22.07 -3.60 -8.57
N PRO A 195 -21.77 -2.73 -7.60
CA PRO A 195 -20.57 -1.87 -7.53
C PRO A 195 -19.31 -2.66 -7.17
N LYS A 196 -18.16 -2.19 -7.66
CA LYS A 196 -16.85 -2.82 -7.44
C LYS A 196 -15.75 -1.79 -7.27
N LEU A 197 -14.73 -2.13 -6.48
CA LEU A 197 -13.56 -1.30 -6.24
C LEU A 197 -12.29 -1.96 -6.81
N VAL A 198 -11.25 -1.15 -7.06
CA VAL A 198 -9.92 -1.61 -7.44
C VAL A 198 -8.88 -1.05 -6.47
N VAL A 199 -8.03 -1.93 -5.95
CA VAL A 199 -6.96 -1.60 -5.02
C VAL A 199 -5.62 -1.95 -5.67
N ALA A 200 -4.74 -0.97 -5.82
CA ALA A 200 -3.37 -1.18 -6.26
C ALA A 200 -2.48 -1.44 -5.04
N LEU A 201 -1.97 -2.67 -4.91
CA LEU A 201 -1.16 -3.09 -3.78
C LEU A 201 0.32 -3.20 -4.15
N GLY A 202 1.12 -2.30 -3.57
CA GLY A 202 2.57 -2.22 -3.71
C GLY A 202 3.03 -1.38 -4.90
N THR A 203 4.28 -0.91 -4.82
CA THR A 203 4.91 -0.01 -5.81
C THR A 203 4.85 -0.59 -7.24
N CYS A 204 4.95 -1.90 -7.39
CA CYS A 204 4.82 -2.56 -8.70
C CYS A 204 3.42 -2.36 -9.29
N ALA A 205 2.35 -2.54 -8.52
CA ALA A 205 0.99 -2.36 -9.02
C ALA A 205 0.69 -0.88 -9.31
N ILE A 206 1.24 0.03 -8.50
CA ILE A 206 0.96 1.46 -8.63
C ILE A 206 1.63 2.07 -9.87
N SER A 207 2.91 1.75 -10.13
CA SER A 207 3.69 2.44 -11.17
C SER A 207 4.55 1.52 -12.04
N GLY A 208 4.42 0.20 -11.89
CA GLY A 208 5.34 -0.79 -12.47
C GLY A 208 6.58 -1.09 -11.61
N GLY A 209 6.89 -0.22 -10.64
CA GLY A 209 8.07 -0.35 -9.79
C GLY A 209 9.36 -0.54 -10.59
N LEU A 210 10.19 -1.49 -10.17
CA LEU A 210 11.45 -1.84 -10.86
C LEU A 210 11.26 -2.49 -12.25
N HIS A 211 10.04 -2.88 -12.60
CA HIS A 211 9.73 -3.59 -13.85
C HIS A 211 9.23 -2.65 -14.96
N GLY A 212 9.03 -1.37 -14.66
CA GLY A 212 8.55 -0.36 -15.61
C GLY A 212 9.58 -0.02 -16.70
N GLY A 213 9.10 0.52 -17.83
CA GLY A 213 9.95 1.03 -18.91
C GLY A 213 10.66 -0.02 -19.78
N GLY A 214 10.48 -1.32 -19.49
CA GLY A 214 11.03 -2.42 -20.27
C GLY A 214 10.09 -2.99 -21.34
N TYR A 215 10.57 -4.02 -22.05
CA TYR A 215 9.83 -4.70 -23.13
C TYR A 215 8.50 -5.34 -22.68
N SER A 216 8.38 -5.65 -21.38
CA SER A 216 7.18 -6.26 -20.79
C SER A 216 6.02 -5.27 -20.63
N GLN A 217 6.27 -3.96 -20.84
CA GLN A 217 5.29 -2.87 -20.66
C GLN A 217 4.57 -2.94 -19.30
N ALA A 218 5.30 -3.31 -18.26
CA ALA A 218 4.76 -3.53 -16.92
C ALA A 218 4.71 -2.18 -16.15
N GLU A 219 3.75 -1.33 -16.52
CA GLU A 219 3.64 0.06 -16.05
C GLU A 219 2.66 0.24 -14.87
N GLY A 220 2.23 -0.86 -14.25
CA GLY A 220 1.21 -0.85 -13.20
C GLY A 220 -0.22 -0.86 -13.75
N VAL A 221 -1.18 -0.78 -12.83
CA VAL A 221 -2.61 -0.99 -13.11
C VAL A 221 -3.37 0.29 -13.48
N ASP A 222 -2.86 1.46 -13.09
CA ASP A 222 -3.58 2.74 -13.18
C ASP A 222 -4.01 3.11 -14.62
N LYS A 223 -3.20 2.73 -15.62
CA LYS A 223 -3.52 2.95 -17.04
C LYS A 223 -4.55 1.94 -17.61
N ILE A 224 -4.93 0.91 -16.85
CA ILE A 224 -5.72 -0.23 -17.31
C ILE A 224 -7.07 -0.29 -16.60
N LEU A 225 -7.10 -0.05 -15.29
CA LEU A 225 -8.32 -0.09 -14.47
C LEU A 225 -8.43 1.17 -13.60
N PRO A 226 -9.65 1.63 -13.29
CA PRO A 226 -9.85 2.76 -12.38
C PRO A 226 -9.51 2.36 -10.94
N VAL A 227 -8.39 2.84 -10.41
CA VAL A 227 -7.95 2.51 -9.04
C VAL A 227 -8.58 3.45 -8.02
N ASP A 228 -9.20 2.88 -6.99
CA ASP A 228 -9.83 3.62 -5.90
C ASP A 228 -8.89 3.82 -4.70
N ILE A 229 -8.05 2.84 -4.40
CA ILE A 229 -7.10 2.87 -3.27
C ILE A 229 -5.73 2.39 -3.70
N TYR A 230 -4.71 3.09 -3.22
CA TYR A 230 -3.31 2.78 -3.43
C TYR A 230 -2.64 2.47 -2.10
N ILE A 231 -1.90 1.35 -2.04
CA ILE A 231 -1.16 0.92 -0.86
C ILE A 231 0.33 0.88 -1.22
N PRO A 232 1.11 1.93 -0.94
CA PRO A 232 2.53 1.98 -1.29
C PRO A 232 3.38 1.06 -0.41
N GLY A 233 4.49 0.57 -0.98
CA GLY A 233 5.45 -0.31 -0.32
C GLY A 233 5.97 -1.42 -1.24
N CYS A 234 7.14 -1.98 -0.91
CA CYS A 234 7.81 -3.00 -1.72
C CYS A 234 8.53 -4.07 -0.87
N PRO A 235 7.80 -4.99 -0.21
CA PRO A 235 6.34 -5.04 -0.12
C PRO A 235 5.79 -4.16 1.03
N PRO A 236 4.50 -3.80 1.02
CA PRO A 236 3.86 -3.10 2.14
C PRO A 236 3.72 -4.00 3.37
N HIS A 237 3.83 -3.42 4.58
CA HIS A 237 3.62 -4.15 5.83
C HIS A 237 2.16 -4.67 5.94
N PRO A 238 1.88 -5.81 6.59
CA PRO A 238 0.52 -6.33 6.73
C PRO A 238 -0.50 -5.33 7.31
N TRP A 239 -0.08 -4.53 8.30
CA TRP A 239 -0.92 -3.43 8.80
C TRP A 239 -1.23 -2.35 7.76
N SER A 240 -0.32 -2.09 6.82
CA SER A 240 -0.57 -1.18 5.70
C SER A 240 -1.56 -1.75 4.70
N ILE A 241 -1.53 -3.08 4.49
CA ILE A 241 -2.53 -3.77 3.67
C ILE A 241 -3.91 -3.64 4.31
N ILE A 242 -4.02 -3.94 5.60
CA ILE A 242 -5.28 -3.82 6.35
C ILE A 242 -5.79 -2.38 6.35
N ASP A 243 -4.90 -1.38 6.52
CA ASP A 243 -5.26 0.05 6.46
C ASP A 243 -5.87 0.40 5.11
N GLY A 244 -5.29 -0.09 4.00
CA GLY A 244 -5.84 0.09 2.67
C GLY A 244 -7.19 -0.59 2.46
N MET A 245 -7.39 -1.80 2.98
CA MET A 245 -8.69 -2.47 2.90
C MET A 245 -9.75 -1.73 3.73
N LEU A 246 -9.40 -1.22 4.91
CA LEU A 246 -10.30 -0.41 5.72
C LEU A 246 -10.63 0.94 5.06
N ALA A 247 -9.66 1.55 4.37
CA ALA A 247 -9.89 2.74 3.58
C ALA A 247 -10.87 2.46 2.42
N ALA A 248 -10.69 1.34 1.70
CA ALA A 248 -11.60 0.89 0.65
C ALA A 248 -13.03 0.70 1.17
N LYS A 249 -13.20 0.04 2.34
CA LYS A 249 -14.50 -0.13 3.00
C LYS A 249 -15.21 1.18 3.36
N SER A 250 -14.43 2.24 3.57
CA SER A 250 -14.93 3.54 4.02
C SER A 250 -15.28 4.47 2.85
N LEU A 251 -15.00 4.06 1.60
CA LEU A 251 -15.38 4.83 0.42
C LEU A 251 -16.90 4.89 0.28
N LYS A 252 -17.39 6.07 -0.11
CA LYS A 252 -18.80 6.26 -0.47
C LYS A 252 -18.93 5.92 -1.95
N THR A 253 -19.21 4.65 -2.22
CA THR A 253 -19.61 4.16 -3.55
C THR A 253 -21.06 4.51 -3.84
#